data_AF-A0A968FT02-F1
#
_entry.id   AF-A0A968FT02-F1
#
_cell.length_a   1.000
_cell.length_b   1.000
_cell.length_c   1.000
_cell.angle_alpha   90.00
_cell.angle_beta   90.00
_cell.angle_gamma   90.00
#
_symmetry.space_group_name_H-M   'P 1'
#
loop_
_entity.id
_entity.type
_entity.pdbx_description
1 polymer ?
#
loop_
_entity_poly.entity_id
_entity_poly.type
_entity_poly.pdbx_seq_one_letter_code
_entity_poly.pdbx_strand_id
1 'polypeptide(L)' 'MGFSCGIVGLPNVGKSTLFNALTRAGAESGNYAFTTIEPNSGVTPVPDPRLDEISRLVPTA' A
#
# COMPACT_ATOMS: atom_id res chain seq x y z
N MET A 1 -1.59 -16.52 -3.83
CA MET A 1 -2.42 -15.65 -4.69
C MET A 1 -3.38 -14.90 -3.78
N GLY A 2 -3.17 -13.60 -3.59
CA GLY A 2 -3.98 -12.75 -2.71
C GLY A 2 -4.91 -11.83 -3.50
N PHE A 3 -5.92 -11.27 -2.81
CA PHE A 3 -6.77 -10.20 -3.34
C PHE A 3 -5.97 -8.90 -3.47
N SER A 4 -6.15 -8.16 -4.57
CA SER A 4 -5.45 -6.89 -4.84
C SER A 4 -6.44 -5.82 -5.29
N CYS A 5 -6.23 -4.57 -4.86
CA CYS A 5 -7.04 -3.41 -5.24
C CYS A 5 -6.18 -2.37 -5.98
N GLY A 6 -6.73 -1.76 -7.01
CA GLY A 6 -6.09 -0.66 -7.76
C GLY A 6 -6.57 0.71 -7.32
N ILE A 7 -5.67 1.70 -7.27
CA ILE A 7 -5.99 3.11 -7.07
C ILE A 7 -6.21 3.75 -8.45
N VAL A 8 -7.43 4.21 -8.74
CA VAL A 8 -7.82 4.82 -10.03
C VAL A 8 -8.25 6.28 -9.87
N GLY A 9 -8.07 7.09 -10.90
CA GLY A 9 -8.51 8.49 -10.89
C GLY A 9 -7.81 9.38 -11.93
N LEU A 10 -8.34 10.59 -12.11
CA LEU A 10 -7.87 11.57 -13.10
C LEU A 10 -6.38 11.94 -12.93
N PRO A 11 -5.71 12.49 -13.95
CA PRO A 11 -4.35 13.00 -13.82
C PRO A 11 -4.21 14.00 -12.66
N ASN A 12 -3.06 13.99 -11.98
CA ASN A 12 -2.69 14.95 -10.92
C ASN A 12 -3.58 15.01 -9.65
N VAL A 13 -4.48 14.05 -9.42
CA VAL A 13 -5.30 13.98 -8.18
C VAL A 13 -4.57 13.41 -6.96
N GLY A 14 -3.24 13.30 -6.99
CA GLY A 14 -2.44 12.79 -5.86
C GLY A 14 -2.38 11.27 -5.70
N LYS A 15 -2.71 10.48 -6.73
CA LYS A 15 -2.69 9.00 -6.68
C LYS A 15 -1.34 8.44 -6.20
N SER A 16 -0.23 8.90 -6.77
CA SER A 16 1.11 8.45 -6.40
C SER A 16 1.48 8.86 -4.97
N THR A 17 1.03 10.03 -4.52
CA THR A 17 1.20 10.49 -3.14
C THR A 17 0.50 9.57 -2.15
N LEU A 18 -0.75 9.20 -2.43
CA LEU A 18 -1.53 8.30 -1.58
C LEU A 18 -0.93 6.89 -1.57
N PHE A 19 -0.53 6.36 -2.74
CA PHE A 19 0.15 5.08 -2.83
C PHE A 19 1.42 5.04 -1.98
N ASN A 20 2.25 6.09 -2.06
CA ASN A 20 3.47 6.19 -1.27
C ASN A 20 3.22 6.34 0.23
N ALA A 21 2.19 7.09 0.63
CA ALA A 21 1.82 7.21 2.03
C ALA A 21 1.38 5.87 2.65
N LEU A 22 0.62 5.07 1.90
CA LEU A 22 0.11 3.78 2.37
C LEU A 22 1.21 2.70 2.39
N THR A 23 2.01 2.63 1.34
CA THR A 23 2.93 1.49 1.14
C THR A 23 4.34 1.77 1.65
N ARG A 24 4.70 3.05 1.85
CA ARG A 24 6.09 3.51 2.04
C ARG A 24 7.06 2.93 0.99
N ALA A 25 6.54 2.46 -0.14
CA ALA A 25 7.29 1.65 -1.11
C ALA A 25 8.16 2.48 -2.06
N GLY A 26 8.19 3.81 -1.90
CA GLY A 26 9.04 4.69 -2.71
C GLY A 26 8.70 4.62 -4.21
N ALA A 27 7.41 4.62 -4.56
CA ALA A 27 7.02 4.71 -5.97
C ALA A 27 7.56 6.01 -6.56
N GLU A 28 8.37 5.89 -7.61
CA GLU A 28 8.94 7.03 -8.32
C GLU A 28 7.83 7.90 -8.91
N SER A 29 7.75 9.16 -8.45
CA SER A 29 6.86 10.17 -9.00
C SER A 29 7.59 10.93 -10.10
N GLY A 30 7.70 10.35 -11.29
CA GLY A 30 8.27 11.01 -12.47
C GLY A 30 7.25 11.91 -13.18
N ASN A 31 7.66 13.11 -13.59
CA ASN A 31 6.83 14.10 -14.31
C ASN A 31 6.72 13.87 -15.83
N TYR A 32 7.07 12.68 -16.34
CA TYR A 32 7.11 12.40 -17.78
C TYR A 32 5.94 11.52 -18.21
N ALA A 33 5.22 11.98 -19.25
CA ALA A 33 3.91 11.46 -19.67
C ALA A 33 3.88 10.01 -20.20
N PHE A 34 4.99 9.26 -20.16
CA PHE A 34 5.07 7.92 -20.78
C PHE A 34 6.06 6.96 -20.10
N THR A 35 6.27 7.05 -18.77
CA THR A 35 7.11 6.08 -18.06
C THR A 35 6.34 5.41 -16.91
N THR A 36 5.67 4.30 -17.22
CA THR A 36 5.21 3.30 -16.24
C THR A 36 5.00 1.98 -17.00
N ILE A 37 6.07 1.18 -17.14
CA ILE A 37 6.01 -0.14 -17.80
C ILE A 37 5.52 -1.23 -16.82
N GLU A 38 5.68 -1.03 -15.51
CA GLU A 38 5.10 -1.90 -14.47
C GLU A 38 4.25 -1.09 -13.47
N PRO A 39 3.06 -1.58 -13.09
CA PRO A 39 2.23 -0.93 -12.07
C PRO A 39 2.93 -1.01 -10.71
N ASN A 40 2.98 0.11 -9.98
CA ASN A 40 3.47 0.12 -8.61
C ASN A 40 2.59 -0.81 -7.75
N SER A 41 3.19 -1.86 -7.20
CA SER A 41 2.53 -2.80 -6.30
C SER A 41 3.15 -2.71 -4.92
N GLY A 42 2.32 -2.73 -3.88
CA GLY A 42 2.76 -2.63 -2.49
C GLY A 42 1.72 -3.23 -1.55
N VAL A 43 2.20 -3.67 -0.39
CA VAL A 43 1.35 -4.24 0.67
C VAL A 43 1.37 -3.28 1.85
N THR A 44 0.19 -3.02 2.40
CA THR A 44 0.03 -2.20 3.61
C THR A 44 -0.62 -3.07 4.68
N PRO A 45 -0.08 -3.10 5.91
CA PRO A 45 -0.68 -3.87 6.99
C PRO A 45 -2.06 -3.31 7.32
N VAL A 46 -3.04 -4.20 7.49
CA VAL A 46 -4.36 -3.83 7.98
C VAL A 46 -4.28 -3.79 9.51
N PRO A 47 -4.56 -2.65 10.16
CA PRO A 47 -4.55 -2.57 11.61
C PRO A 47 -5.69 -3.43 12.18
N ASP A 48 -5.35 -4.40 13.01
CA ASP A 48 -6.31 -5.27 13.70
C ASP A 48 -5.96 -5.40 15.18
N PRO A 49 -6.59 -4.61 16.08
CA PRO A 49 -6.28 -4.62 17.51
C PRO A 49 -6.64 -5.96 18.18
N ARG A 50 -7.47 -6.80 17.54
CA ARG A 50 -7.84 -8.11 18.10
C ARG A 50 -6.66 -9.06 18.09
N LEU A 51 -5.76 -8.94 17.11
CA LEU A 51 -4.55 -9.76 17.05
C LEU A 51 -3.64 -9.45 18.25
N ASP A 52 -3.57 -8.20 18.67
CA ASP A 52 -2.80 -7.79 19.85
C ASP A 52 -3.37 -8.39 21.13
N GLU A 53 -4.70 -8.38 21.29
CA GLU A 53 -5.37 -8.99 22.45
C GLU A 53 -5.15 -10.51 22.48
N ILE A 54 -5.27 -11.19 21.34
CA ILE A 54 -4.99 -12.63 21.24
C ILE A 54 -3.52 -12.92 21.61
N SER A 55 -2.58 -12.11 21.12
CA SER A 55 -1.16 -12.25 21.43
C SER A 55 -0.86 -12.09 22.92
N ARG A 56 -1.68 -11.36 23.68
CA ARG A 56 -1.55 -11.23 25.15
C ARG A 56 -2.11 -12.45 25.89
N LEU A 57 -3.14 -13.08 25.34
CA LEU A 57 -3.82 -14.23 25.95
C LEU A 57 -3.10 -15.55 25.68
N VAL A 58 -2.32 -15.64 24.61
CA VAL A 58 -1.57 -16.85 24.23
C VAL A 58 -0.07 -16.60 24.47
N PRO A 59 0.52 -17.13 25.56
CA PRO A 59 1.96 -17.06 25.77
C PRO A 59 2.67 -17.82 24.66
N THR A 60 3.49 -17.13 23.89
CA THR A 60 4.44 -17.75 22.97
C THR A 60 5.73 -17.96 23.76
N ALA A 61 6.15 -19.23 23.91
CA ALA A 61 7.35 -19.63 24.66
C ALA A 61 8.65 -19.14 24.00
#